data_AF-A0A4Y2V6C4-F1
#
_entry.id   AF-A0A4Y2V6C4-F1
#
_cell.length_a   1.000
_cell.length_b   1.000
_cell.length_c   1.000
_cell.angle_alpha   90.00
_cell.angle_beta   90.00
_cell.angle_gamma   90.00
#
_symmetry.space_group_name_H-M   'P 1'
#
loop_
_entity.id
_entity.type
_entity.pdbx_description
1 polymer ?
#
loop_
_entity_poly.entity_id
_entity_poly.type
_entity_poly.pdbx_seq_one_letter_code
_entity_poly.pdbx_strand_id
1 'polypeptide(L)'
;MMDSSRSAQRAVIQFIRAEGKHASQIYRRMKEVHGEQCLAFRWCQRYEADRVNIKDLPHLGQAHVVTNSATISAVDEIIRQNRRITTRDIAVELSISKEL
;
A
#
# COMPACT_ATOMS: atom_id res chain seq x y z
N MET A 1 -15.54 26.63 10.87
CA MET A 1 -15.15 25.50 10.02
C MET A 1 -14.01 24.77 10.72
N MET A 2 -14.22 23.52 11.14
CA MET A 2 -13.20 22.74 11.87
C MET A 2 -12.09 22.33 10.90
N ASP A 3 -10.82 22.38 11.31
CA ASP A 3 -9.71 21.93 10.47
C ASP A 3 -9.84 20.41 10.20
N SER A 4 -10.09 20.06 8.94
CA SER A 4 -10.23 18.66 8.48
C SER A 4 -8.88 18.09 8.01
N SER A 5 -7.77 18.79 8.23
CA SER A 5 -6.44 18.32 7.87
C SER A 5 -6.10 16.97 8.51
N ARG A 6 -5.35 16.12 7.79
CA ARG A 6 -4.96 14.79 8.29
C ARG A 6 -4.15 14.86 9.60
N SER A 7 -3.38 15.93 9.77
CA SER A 7 -2.59 16.17 10.97
C SER A 7 -3.48 16.52 12.16
N ALA A 8 -4.50 17.37 11.96
CA ALA A 8 -5.49 17.68 13.00
C ALA A 8 -6.25 16.43 13.44
N GLN A 9 -6.73 15.62 12.48
CA GLN A 9 -7.43 14.37 12.80
C GLN A 9 -6.55 13.37 13.58
N ARG A 10 -5.24 13.30 13.29
CA ARG A 10 -4.29 12.46 14.04
C ARG A 10 -4.05 12.96 15.46
N ALA A 11 -3.95 14.27 15.66
CA ALA A 11 -3.81 14.86 16.99
C ALA A 11 -5.04 14.56 17.86
N VAL A 12 -6.24 14.63 17.29
CA VAL A 12 -7.49 14.26 17.97
C VAL A 12 -7.50 12.78 18.36
N ILE A 13 -7.09 11.87 17.47
CA ILE A 13 -6.99 10.44 17.79
C ILE A 13 -5.99 10.19 18.92
N GLN A 14 -4.83 10.85 18.91
CA GLN A 14 -3.82 10.72 19.96
C GLN A 14 -4.34 11.22 21.32
N PHE A 15 -5.03 12.36 21.32
CA PHE A 15 -5.66 12.92 22.50
C PHE A 15 -6.69 11.95 23.11
N ILE A 16 -7.63 11.46 22.29
CA ILE A 16 -8.69 10.55 22.76
C ILE A 16 -8.10 9.20 23.23
N ARG A 17 -7.01 8.73 22.62
CA ARG A 17 -6.28 7.53 23.09
C ARG A 17 -5.59 7.77 24.43
N ALA A 18 -5.03 8.95 24.66
CA ALA A 18 -4.43 9.31 25.94
C ALA A 18 -5.47 9.40 27.07
N GLU A 19 -6.73 9.72 26.75
CA GLU A 19 -7.87 9.62 27.67
C GLU A 19 -8.26 8.17 28.03
N GLY A 20 -7.54 7.15 27.53
CA GLY A 20 -7.79 5.74 27.83
C GLY A 20 -8.99 5.14 27.11
N LYS A 21 -9.52 5.81 26.08
CA LYS A 21 -10.71 5.33 25.37
C LYS A 21 -10.41 4.18 24.42
N HIS A 22 -11.34 3.23 24.35
CA HIS A 22 -11.25 2.08 23.46
C HIS A 22 -11.48 2.47 21.98
N ALA A 23 -10.99 1.66 21.04
CA ALA A 23 -11.05 1.95 19.60
C ALA A 23 -12.46 2.28 19.08
N SER A 24 -13.49 1.60 19.59
CA SER A 24 -14.89 1.84 19.26
C SER A 24 -15.40 3.22 19.72
N GLN A 25 -14.90 3.71 20.86
CA GLN A 25 -15.24 5.04 21.38
C GLN A 25 -14.50 6.16 20.63
N ILE A 26 -13.25 5.91 20.23
CA ILE A 26 -12.48 6.81 19.35
C ILE A 26 -13.22 6.96 18.02
N TYR A 27 -13.69 5.86 17.42
CA TYR A 27 -14.45 5.91 16.17
C TYR A 27 -15.73 6.75 16.29
N ARG A 28 -16.53 6.54 17.33
CA ARG A 28 -17.79 7.27 17.52
C ARG A 28 -17.56 8.78 17.60
N ARG A 29 -16.59 9.21 18.42
CA ARG A 29 -16.22 10.62 18.57
C ARG A 29 -15.62 11.21 17.30
N MET A 30 -14.77 10.45 16.62
CA MET A 30 -14.16 10.88 15.36
C MET A 30 -15.19 11.01 14.24
N LYS A 31 -16.26 10.20 14.24
CA LYS A 31 -17.38 10.30 13.30
C LYS A 31 -18.29 11.51 13.60
N GLU A 32 -18.54 11.82 14.87
CA GLU A 32 -19.29 13.01 15.28
C GLU A 32 -18.59 14.31 14.85
N VAL A 33 -17.26 14.36 14.97
CA VAL A 33 -16.48 15.58 14.67
C VAL A 33 -16.18 15.75 13.19
N HIS A 34 -15.87 14.67 12.46
CA HIS A 34 -15.40 14.74 11.06
C HIS A 34 -16.34 14.10 10.03
N GLY A 35 -17.45 13.49 10.46
CA GLY A 35 -18.41 12.85 9.54
C GLY A 35 -17.77 11.78 8.67
N GLU A 36 -18.14 11.75 7.38
CA GLU A 36 -17.59 10.83 6.38
C GLU A 36 -16.14 11.14 5.98
N GLN A 37 -15.66 12.36 6.25
CA GLN A 37 -14.28 12.77 5.96
C GLN A 37 -13.26 12.28 7.00
N CYS A 38 -13.75 11.52 7.97
CA CYS A 38 -12.95 10.97 9.04
C CYS A 38 -11.96 9.91 8.53
N LEU A 39 -10.67 10.10 8.80
CA LEU A 39 -9.62 9.10 8.51
C LEU A 39 -9.86 7.77 9.24
N ALA A 40 -10.53 7.81 10.40
CA ALA A 40 -10.91 6.61 11.14
C ALA A 40 -11.99 5.80 10.39
N PHE A 41 -12.74 6.39 9.45
CA PHE A 41 -13.76 5.69 8.69
C PHE A 41 -13.17 4.58 7.82
N ARG A 42 -12.10 4.87 7.07
CA ARG A 42 -11.39 3.87 6.25
C ARG A 42 -10.75 2.76 7.11
N TRP A 43 -10.31 3.10 8.32
CA TRP A 43 -9.76 2.14 9.29
C TRP A 43 -10.85 1.26 9.91
N CYS A 44 -11.98 1.83 10.29
CA CYS A 44 -13.09 1.13 10.93
C CYS A 44 -13.94 0.30 9.96
N GLN A 45 -14.11 0.73 8.70
CA GLN A 45 -14.68 -0.12 7.65
C GLN A 45 -13.91 -1.43 7.49
N ARG A 46 -12.57 -1.38 7.61
CA ARG A 46 -11.72 -2.59 7.57
C ARG A 46 -11.77 -3.43 8.84
N TYR A 47 -12.27 -2.88 9.94
CA TYR A 47 -12.40 -3.57 11.23
C TYR A 47 -13.75 -4.30 11.31
N GLU A 48 -14.82 -3.69 10.76
CA GLU A 48 -16.16 -4.30 10.65
C GLU A 48 -16.24 -5.33 9.51
N ALA A 49 -15.48 -5.16 8.42
CA ALA A 49 -15.51 -6.05 7.24
C ALA A 49 -14.46 -7.18 7.29
N ASP A 50 -14.43 -7.98 8.36
CA ASP A 50 -13.62 -9.20 8.46
C ASP A 50 -12.09 -9.03 8.44
N ARG A 51 -11.54 -8.47 9.53
CA ARG A 51 -10.19 -8.85 9.99
C ARG A 51 -10.24 -9.58 11.33
N VAL A 52 -10.75 -10.81 11.30
CA VAL A 52 -10.61 -11.79 12.39
C VAL A 52 -9.17 -12.33 12.49
N ASN A 53 -8.32 -12.09 11.48
CA ASN A 53 -6.92 -12.48 11.50
C ASN A 53 -6.03 -11.34 12.00
N ILE A 54 -5.54 -11.48 13.24
CA ILE A 54 -4.59 -10.56 13.91
C ILE A 54 -3.17 -10.71 13.35
N LYS A 55 -2.88 -11.81 12.64
CA LYS A 55 -1.58 -11.97 11.99
C LYS A 55 -1.55 -11.12 10.73
N ASP A 56 -0.47 -10.38 10.55
CA ASP A 56 -0.16 -9.80 9.25
C ASP A 56 -0.23 -10.91 8.22
N LEU A 57 -1.09 -10.74 7.21
CA LEU A 57 -0.97 -11.54 6.01
C LEU A 57 0.46 -11.36 5.51
N PRO A 58 1.14 -12.43 5.09
CA PRO A 58 2.43 -12.28 4.45
C PRO A 58 2.23 -11.24 3.37
N HIS A 59 2.93 -10.12 3.48
CA HIS A 59 2.98 -9.20 2.36
C HIS A 59 3.48 -10.05 1.22
N LEU A 60 2.71 -10.15 0.14
CA LEU A 60 3.27 -10.52 -1.15
C LEU A 60 4.31 -9.44 -1.39
N GLY A 61 5.55 -9.75 -0.99
CA GLY A 61 6.70 -8.92 -1.29
C GLY A 61 6.68 -8.65 -2.79
N GLN A 62 7.23 -7.50 -3.18
CA GLN A 62 7.40 -7.17 -4.57
C GLN A 62 7.96 -8.38 -5.32
N ALA A 63 7.24 -8.81 -6.36
CA ALA A 63 7.61 -10.00 -7.14
C ALA A 63 9.10 -9.93 -7.49
N HIS A 64 9.78 -11.07 -7.31
CA HIS A 64 11.21 -11.31 -7.49
C HIS A 64 11.88 -10.20 -8.31
N VAL A 65 12.48 -9.22 -7.63
CA VAL A 65 13.28 -8.20 -8.30
C VAL A 65 14.55 -8.91 -8.77
N VAL A 66 14.51 -9.41 -10.01
CA VAL A 66 15.67 -10.01 -10.70
C VAL A 66 16.57 -8.86 -11.14
N THR A 67 17.29 -8.28 -10.18
CA THR A 67 18.38 -7.33 -10.46
C THR A 67 19.69 -8.09 -10.38
N ASN A 68 19.91 -9.03 -11.31
CA ASN A 68 21.22 -9.63 -11.50
C ASN A 68 22.00 -8.79 -12.52
N SER A 69 23.28 -8.53 -12.26
CA SER A 69 24.16 -7.83 -13.22
C SER A 69 24.19 -8.54 -14.58
N ALA A 70 24.13 -9.88 -14.59
CA ALA A 70 24.05 -10.67 -15.81
C ALA A 70 22.80 -10.35 -16.66
N THR A 71 21.63 -10.23 -16.02
CA THR A 71 20.40 -9.84 -16.73
C THR A 71 20.44 -8.41 -17.24
N ILE A 72 21.09 -7.49 -16.50
CA ILE A 72 21.27 -6.10 -16.94
C ILE A 72 22.16 -6.04 -18.18
N SER A 73 23.28 -6.78 -18.19
CA SER A 73 24.17 -6.85 -19.35
C SER A 73 23.50 -7.47 -20.58
N ALA A 74 22.70 -8.52 -20.39
CA ALA A 74 21.96 -9.14 -21.48
C ALA A 74 20.92 -8.19 -22.11
N VAL A 75 20.18 -7.43 -21.29
CA VAL A 75 19.26 -6.38 -21.79
C VAL A 75 20.04 -5.32 -22.59
N ASP A 76 21.19 -4.85 -22.08
CA ASP A 76 21.99 -3.83 -22.77
C ASP A 76 22.48 -4.32 -24.15
N GLU A 77 22.92 -5.58 -24.23
CA GLU A 77 23.34 -6.20 -25.48
C GLU A 77 22.20 -6.28 -26.51
N ILE A 78 21.02 -6.73 -26.09
CA ILE A 78 19.83 -6.82 -26.95
C ILE A 78 19.44 -5.44 -27.49
N ILE A 79 19.47 -4.40 -26.65
CA ILE A 79 19.18 -3.02 -27.06
C ILE A 79 20.23 -2.50 -28.06
N ARG A 80 21.51 -2.86 -27.87
CA ARG A 80 22.60 -2.46 -28.77
C ARG A 80 22.47 -3.12 -30.15
N GLN A 81 22.01 -4.37 -30.20
CA GLN A 81 21.81 -5.11 -31.45
C GLN A 81 20.53 -4.69 -32.18
N ASN A 82 19.43 -4.45 -31.46
CA ASN A 82 18.16 -4.04 -32.05
C ASN A 82 17.54 -2.86 -31.30
N ARG A 83 17.79 -1.65 -31.80
CA ARG A 83 17.28 -0.41 -31.20
C ARG A 83 15.76 -0.23 -31.27
N ARG A 84 15.04 -1.06 -32.06
CA ARG A 84 13.57 -1.00 -32.20
C ARG A 84 12.84 -2.09 -31.39
N ILE A 85 13.55 -2.86 -30.57
CA ILE A 85 12.95 -3.95 -29.78
C ILE A 85 11.99 -3.42 -28.71
N THR A 86 10.91 -4.15 -28.42
CA THR A 86 9.95 -3.80 -27.37
C THR A 86 10.28 -4.47 -26.04
N THR A 87 9.81 -3.89 -24.92
CA THR A 87 10.00 -4.47 -23.58
C THR A 87 9.39 -5.86 -23.45
N ARG A 88 8.33 -6.17 -24.20
CA ARG A 88 7.70 -7.50 -24.21
C ARG A 88 8.61 -8.54 -24.86
N ASP A 89 9.25 -8.18 -25.98
CA ASP A 89 10.17 -9.08 -26.68
C ASP A 89 11.39 -9.38 -25.80
N ILE A 90 11.95 -8.36 -25.14
CA ILE A 90 13.04 -8.53 -24.16
C ILE A 90 12.61 -9.46 -23.01
N ALA A 91 11.40 -9.29 -22.48
CA ALA A 91 10.91 -10.11 -21.37
C ALA A 91 10.74 -11.59 -21.76
N VAL A 92 10.33 -11.86 -23.01
CA VAL A 92 10.23 -13.22 -23.58
C VAL A 92 11.63 -13.80 -23.81
N GLU A 93 12.52 -13.05 -24.46
CA GLU A 93 13.89 -13.48 -24.77
C GLU A 93 14.68 -13.83 -23.50
N LEU A 94 14.53 -13.03 -22.44
CA LEU A 94 15.19 -13.26 -21.16
C LEU A 94 14.41 -14.19 -20.22
N SER A 95 13.26 -14.73 -20.66
CA SER A 95 12.39 -15.60 -19.85
C SER A 95 12.04 -15.01 -18.47
N ILE A 96 11.92 -13.68 -18.39
CA ILE A 96 11.67 -12.95 -17.13
C ILE A 96 10.18 -12.96 -16.79
N SER A 97 9.31 -12.98 -17.80
CA SER A 97 7.89 -13.26 -17.59
C SER A 97 7.68 -14.78 -17.48
N LYS A 98 7.13 -15.24 -16.35
CA LYS A 98 6.43 -16.53 -16.34
C LYS A 98 5.25 -16.43 -17.31
N GLU A 99 4.96 -17.49 -18.06
CA GLU A 99 3.79 -17.59 -18.95
C GLU A 99 2.55 -16.95 -18.29
N LEU A 100 1.85 -16.11 -19.06
CA LEU A 100 0.59 -15.49 -18.68
C LEU A 100 -0.47 -16.54 -18.35
#